data_AF-A0A2H5MYQ6-F1
#
_entry.id   AF-A0A2H5MYQ6-F1
#
_cell.length_a   1.000
_cell.length_b   1.000
_cell.length_c   1.000
_cell.angle_alpha   90.00
_cell.angle_beta   90.00
_cell.angle_gamma   90.00
#
_symmetry.space_group_name_H-M   'P 1'
#
loop_
_entity.id
_entity.type
_entity.pdbx_description
1 polymer ?
#
loop_
_entity_poly.entity_id
_entity_poly.type
_entity_poly.pdbx_seq_one_letter_code
_entity_poly.pdbx_strand_id
1 'polypeptide(L)'
;MSINNVFSSLKRASDYLSEQMKNTNGLLRLYAYWARLEQSMGKDTVSARSVWERLLKISGTMLEARQSYISMEIELGHINEARSIDKRCYSRRFTSTGSEMSVSVNVLSSLIPMHI
;
A
#
# COMPACT_ATOMS: atom_id res chain seq x y z
N MET A 1 -26.20 -10.23 -8.11
CA MET A 1 -24.77 -10.25 -8.52
C MET A 1 -23.98 -10.75 -7.32
N SER A 2 -23.49 -11.98 -7.33
CA SER A 2 -22.83 -12.56 -6.14
C SER A 2 -21.47 -11.90 -5.91
N ILE A 3 -21.11 -11.65 -4.65
CA ILE A 3 -19.86 -11.00 -4.20
C ILE A 3 -18.60 -11.63 -4.85
N ASN A 4 -18.63 -12.94 -5.12
CA ASN A 4 -17.58 -13.65 -5.85
C ASN A 4 -17.31 -13.12 -7.27
N ASN A 5 -18.31 -12.52 -7.93
CA ASN A 5 -18.15 -11.90 -9.25
C ASN A 5 -17.36 -10.58 -9.19
N VAL A 6 -17.43 -9.86 -8.07
CA VAL A 6 -16.69 -8.60 -7.90
C VAL A 6 -15.20 -8.88 -7.72
N PHE A 7 -14.84 -9.84 -6.87
CA PHE A 7 -13.44 -10.22 -6.65
C PHE A 7 -12.78 -10.82 -7.90
N SER A 8 -13.48 -11.69 -8.61
CA SER A 8 -12.97 -12.24 -9.87
C SER A 8 -12.78 -11.17 -10.95
N SER A 9 -13.69 -10.18 -11.01
CA SER A 9 -13.55 -9.03 -11.93
C SER A 9 -12.36 -8.14 -11.56
N LEU A 10 -12.17 -7.83 -10.27
CA LEU A 10 -11.03 -7.04 -9.79
C LEU A 10 -9.70 -7.75 -10.04
N LYS A 11 -9.66 -9.07 -9.81
CA LYS A 11 -8.48 -9.88 -10.10
C LYS A 11 -8.14 -9.86 -11.59
N ARG A 12 -9.13 -10.03 -12.47
CA ARG A 12 -8.92 -9.98 -13.93
C ARG A 12 -8.44 -8.59 -14.39
N ALA A 13 -9.01 -7.52 -13.83
CA ALA A 13 -8.57 -6.15 -14.11
C ALA A 13 -7.14 -5.90 -13.63
N SER A 14 -6.79 -6.41 -12.45
CA SER A 14 -5.43 -6.37 -11.90
C SER A 14 -4.44 -7.10 -12.81
N ASP A 15 -4.75 -8.33 -13.20
CA ASP A 15 -3.88 -9.15 -14.04
C ASP A 15 -3.62 -8.42 -15.38
N TYR A 16 -4.67 -7.88 -16.02
CA TYR A 16 -4.55 -7.08 -17.25
C TYR A 16 -3.72 -5.79 -17.08
N LEU A 17 -4.01 -4.99 -16.05
CA LEU A 17 -3.31 -3.72 -15.81
C LEU A 17 -1.87 -3.92 -15.36
N SER A 18 -1.56 -5.04 -14.67
CA SER A 18 -0.20 -5.35 -14.23
C SER A 18 0.75 -5.66 -15.38
N GLU A 19 0.22 -6.11 -16.53
CA GLU A 19 1.01 -6.36 -17.74
C GLU A 19 1.24 -5.07 -18.53
N GLN A 20 0.20 -4.23 -18.64
CA GLN A 20 0.19 -3.07 -19.54
C GLN A 20 0.61 -1.76 -18.87
N MET A 21 0.44 -1.63 -17.54
CA MET A 21 0.44 -0.35 -16.84
C MET A 21 1.08 -0.43 -15.44
N LYS A 22 2.23 -1.10 -15.34
CA LYS A 22 3.03 -1.14 -14.10
C LYS A 22 3.33 0.29 -13.64
N ASN A 23 3.24 0.51 -12.32
CA ASN A 23 3.54 1.79 -11.67
C ASN A 23 2.66 2.98 -12.08
N THR A 24 1.43 2.73 -12.56
CA THR A 24 0.50 3.80 -12.90
C THR A 24 -0.50 4.09 -11.78
N ASN A 25 -0.98 5.33 -11.73
CA ASN A 25 -2.05 5.75 -10.81
C ASN A 25 -3.36 4.96 -11.00
N GLY A 26 -3.62 4.44 -12.22
CA GLY A 26 -4.78 3.59 -12.49
C GLY A 26 -4.74 2.29 -11.70
N LEU A 27 -3.59 1.60 -11.71
CA LEU A 27 -3.37 0.38 -10.93
C LEU A 27 -3.47 0.66 -9.42
N LEU A 28 -2.89 1.77 -8.96
CA LEU A 28 -3.00 2.20 -7.56
C LEU A 28 -4.46 2.39 -7.12
N ARG A 29 -5.26 3.11 -7.91
CA ARG A 29 -6.68 3.36 -7.60
C ARG A 29 -7.49 2.06 -7.54
N LEU A 30 -7.23 1.11 -8.44
CA LEU A 30 -7.88 -0.20 -8.43
C LEU A 30 -7.59 -0.95 -7.13
N TYR A 31 -6.33 -1.02 -6.72
CA TYR A 31 -5.93 -1.71 -5.51
C TYR A 31 -6.40 -1.02 -4.23
N ALA A 32 -6.42 0.32 -4.20
CA ALA A 32 -6.98 1.08 -3.09
C ALA A 32 -8.49 0.80 -2.93
N TYR A 33 -9.22 0.73 -4.04
CA TYR A 33 -10.63 0.35 -4.02
C TYR A 33 -10.83 -1.08 -3.52
N TRP A 34 -10.03 -2.02 -4.02
CA TRP A 34 -10.09 -3.42 -3.59
C TRP A 34 -9.80 -3.55 -2.09
N ALA A 35 -8.74 -2.93 -1.57
CA ALA A 35 -8.42 -2.99 -0.14
C ALA A 35 -9.54 -2.43 0.75
N ARG A 36 -10.19 -1.32 0.35
CA ARG A 36 -11.37 -0.79 1.06
C ARG A 36 -12.56 -1.74 1.00
N LEU A 37 -12.76 -2.40 -0.14
CA LEU A 37 -13.83 -3.39 -0.28
C LEU A 37 -13.62 -4.56 0.68
N GLU A 38 -12.41 -5.11 0.79
CA GLU A 38 -12.07 -6.18 1.74
C GLU A 38 -12.35 -5.77 3.20
N GLN A 39 -12.00 -4.53 3.56
CA GLN A 39 -12.31 -4.00 4.90
C GLN A 39 -13.82 -3.88 5.13
N SER A 40 -14.57 -3.39 4.15
CA SER A 40 -16.00 -3.14 4.29
C SER A 40 -16.83 -4.41 4.39
N MET A 41 -16.41 -5.50 3.74
CA MET A 41 -17.22 -6.72 3.63
C MET A 41 -16.96 -7.74 4.74
N GLY A 42 -15.84 -7.66 5.46
CA GLY A 42 -15.52 -8.62 6.52
C GLY A 42 -14.76 -8.06 7.72
N LYS A 43 -14.44 -6.76 7.75
CA LYS A 43 -13.41 -6.20 8.65
C LYS A 43 -12.10 -6.99 8.58
N ASP A 44 -11.85 -7.64 7.45
CA ASP A 44 -10.68 -8.49 7.28
C ASP A 44 -9.48 -7.65 6.86
N THR A 45 -8.83 -7.09 7.87
CA THR A 45 -7.58 -6.36 7.73
C THR A 45 -6.50 -7.23 7.08
N VAL A 46 -6.51 -8.54 7.28
CA VAL A 46 -5.50 -9.45 6.70
C VAL A 46 -5.68 -9.53 5.19
N SER A 47 -6.92 -9.67 4.72
CA SER A 47 -7.23 -9.65 3.28
C SER A 47 -6.88 -8.31 2.65
N ALA A 48 -7.21 -7.19 3.29
CA ALA A 48 -6.84 -5.86 2.82
C ALA A 48 -5.31 -5.65 2.74
N ARG A 49 -4.56 -6.09 3.76
CA ARG A 49 -3.09 -6.08 3.75
C ARG A 49 -2.52 -6.93 2.61
N SER A 50 -3.11 -8.10 2.33
CA SER A 50 -2.67 -8.97 1.24
C SER A 50 -2.81 -8.32 -0.13
N VAL A 51 -3.84 -7.49 -0.33
CA VAL A 51 -4.06 -6.70 -1.54
C VAL A 51 -2.93 -5.68 -1.71
N TRP A 52 -2.59 -4.94 -0.66
CA TRP A 52 -1.47 -3.98 -0.70
C TRP A 52 -0.11 -4.63 -0.90
N GLU A 53 0.18 -5.75 -0.23
CA GLU A 53 1.43 -6.48 -0.41
C GLU A 53 1.57 -7.01 -1.85
N ARG A 54 0.46 -7.41 -2.49
CA ARG A 54 0.45 -7.75 -3.92
C ARG A 54 0.75 -6.54 -4.79
N LEU A 55 0.16 -5.37 -4.52
CA LEU A 55 0.47 -4.13 -5.25
C LEU A 55 1.95 -3.78 -5.13
N LEU A 56 2.53 -3.84 -3.94
CA LEU A 56 3.94 -3.49 -3.71
C LEU A 56 4.90 -4.40 -4.49
N LYS A 57 4.55 -5.67 -4.68
CA LYS A 57 5.32 -6.60 -5.54
C LYS A 57 5.30 -6.17 -7.01
N ILE A 58 4.18 -5.66 -7.51
CA ILE A 58 4.03 -5.21 -8.90
C ILE A 58 4.65 -3.81 -9.09
N SER A 59 4.48 -2.94 -8.09
CA SER A 59 4.77 -1.51 -8.18
C SER A 59 6.21 -1.13 -7.80
N GLY A 60 7.02 -2.12 -7.41
CA GLY A 60 8.42 -1.93 -7.04
C GLY A 60 8.63 -0.81 -6.01
N THR A 61 9.28 0.27 -6.43
CA THR A 61 9.67 1.43 -5.60
C THR A 61 8.66 2.58 -5.58
N MET A 62 7.48 2.43 -6.21
CA MET A 62 6.43 3.46 -6.23
C MET A 62 6.07 3.94 -4.81
N LEU A 63 6.24 5.24 -4.56
CA LEU A 63 6.08 5.82 -3.23
C LEU A 63 4.61 5.94 -2.85
N GLU A 64 3.77 6.29 -3.81
CA GLU A 64 2.33 6.51 -3.68
C GLU A 64 1.61 5.24 -3.24
N ALA A 65 2.03 4.07 -3.75
CA ALA A 65 1.51 2.77 -3.32
C ALA A 65 1.81 2.49 -1.84
N ARG A 66 2.99 2.89 -1.36
CA ARG A 66 3.37 2.73 0.05
C ARG A 66 2.63 3.72 0.94
N GLN A 67 2.58 4.99 0.54
CA GLN A 67 1.87 6.03 1.28
C GLN A 67 0.39 5.69 1.42
N SER A 68 -0.23 5.16 0.37
CA SER A 68 -1.64 4.74 0.43
C SER A 68 -1.85 3.56 1.39
N TYR A 69 -0.89 2.62 1.44
CA TYR A 69 -0.94 1.51 2.41
C TYR A 69 -0.71 2.00 3.86
N ILE A 70 0.24 2.91 4.06
CA ILE A 70 0.49 3.53 5.37
C ILE A 70 -0.73 4.33 5.85
N SER A 71 -1.34 5.13 4.95
CA SER A 71 -2.57 5.88 5.26
C SER A 71 -3.67 4.95 5.74
N MET A 72 -3.87 3.83 5.05
CA MET A 72 -4.84 2.81 5.45
C MET A 72 -4.56 2.27 6.86
N GLU A 73 -3.31 1.93 7.20
CA GLU A 73 -2.98 1.43 8.54
C GLU A 73 -3.18 2.51 9.61
N ILE A 74 -2.88 3.78 9.32
CA ILE A 74 -3.13 4.92 10.22
C ILE A 74 -4.62 5.11 10.45
N GLU A 75 -5.44 5.08 9.39
CA GLU A 75 -6.90 5.21 9.45
C GLU A 75 -7.54 4.10 10.31
N LEU A 76 -6.93 2.91 10.34
CA LEU A 76 -7.35 1.79 11.18
C LEU A 76 -6.77 1.83 12.61
N GLY A 77 -5.93 2.82 12.94
CA GLY A 77 -5.27 2.93 14.23
C GLY A 77 -4.06 1.99 14.42
N HIS A 78 -3.62 1.30 13.38
CA HIS A 78 -2.48 0.37 13.40
C HIS A 78 -1.14 1.10 13.22
N ILE A 79 -0.82 1.98 14.18
CA ILE A 79 0.35 2.87 14.11
C ILE A 79 1.68 2.09 14.05
N ASN A 80 1.76 0.93 14.71
CA ASN A 80 2.97 0.11 14.73
C ASN A 80 3.24 -0.53 13.36
N GLU A 81 2.20 -0.97 12.67
CA GLU A 81 2.27 -1.52 11.33
C GLU A 81 2.62 -0.43 10.31
N ALA A 82 2.01 0.75 10.41
CA ALA A 82 2.38 1.91 9.61
C ALA A 82 3.90 2.23 9.72
N ARG A 83 4.45 2.23 10.95
CA ARG A 83 5.90 2.40 11.18
C ARG A 83 6.74 1.27 10.61
N SER A 84 6.27 0.02 10.73
CA SER A 84 6.97 -1.15 10.20
C SER A 84 7.09 -1.07 8.67
N ILE A 85 6.02 -0.68 7.98
CA ILE A 85 5.98 -0.50 6.53
C ILE A 85 6.95 0.61 6.10
N ASP A 86 6.95 1.74 6.80
CA ASP A 86 7.86 2.86 6.54
C ASP A 86 9.33 2.44 6.72
N LYS A 87 9.66 1.80 7.85
CA LYS A 87 11.02 1.32 8.15
C LYS A 87 11.55 0.33 7.11
N ARG A 88 10.71 -0.62 6.66
CA ARG A 88 11.05 -1.60 5.61
C ARG A 88 11.48 -0.94 4.29
N CYS A 89 11.06 0.31 4.06
CA CYS A 89 11.44 1.05 2.86
C CYS A 89 12.89 1.54 2.90
N TYR A 90 13.36 1.98 4.07
CA TYR A 90 14.74 2.45 4.21
C TYR A 90 15.72 1.29 4.09
N SER A 91 15.47 0.15 4.75
CA SER A 91 16.38 -1.00 4.72
C SER A 91 16.64 -1.55 3.31
N ARG A 92 15.66 -1.44 2.40
CA ARG A 92 15.79 -1.94 1.01
C ARG A 92 16.53 -0.98 0.08
N ARG A 93 16.70 0.30 0.45
CA ARG A 93 17.47 1.28 -0.33
C ARG A 93 18.98 1.19 -0.04
N PHE A 94 19.38 0.67 1.12
CA PHE A 94 20.78 0.60 1.54
C PHE A 94 21.57 -0.60 0.97
N THR A 95 20.93 -1.57 0.33
CA THR A 95 21.65 -2.76 -0.20
C THR A 95 22.32 -2.55 -1.57
N SER A 96 22.24 -1.36 -2.18
CA SER A 96 22.74 -1.15 -3.55
C SER A 96 23.69 0.05 -3.73
N THR A 97 23.99 0.85 -2.70
CA THR A 97 24.89 2.01 -2.91
C THR A 97 25.59 2.36 -1.62
N GLY A 98 26.88 2.01 -1.53
CA GLY A 98 27.77 2.45 -0.47
C GLY A 98 28.12 3.91 -0.68
N SER A 99 27.34 4.82 -0.10
CA SER A 99 27.78 6.19 0.20
C SER A 99 26.78 6.83 1.17
N GLU A 100 27.33 7.36 2.25
CA GLU A 100 26.68 8.04 3.35
C GLU A 100 25.75 9.17 2.87
N MET A 101 24.57 9.33 3.49
CA MET A 101 24.07 10.60 4.05
C MET A 101 22.57 10.56 4.44
N SER A 102 22.35 10.85 5.72
CA SER A 102 21.26 11.56 6.40
C SER A 102 19.83 11.68 5.81
N VAL A 103 18.89 11.18 6.64
CA VAL A 103 17.62 11.79 7.10
C VAL A 103 16.55 12.17 6.07
N SER A 104 15.35 11.58 6.25
CA SER A 104 14.08 12.32 6.27
C SER A 104 12.97 11.46 6.84
N VAL A 105 12.71 11.62 8.14
CA VAL A 105 11.47 11.22 8.82
C VAL A 105 10.38 12.19 8.35
N ASN A 106 9.80 12.00 7.15
CA ASN A 106 8.91 13.02 6.54
C ASN A 106 7.51 12.56 6.11
N VAL A 107 7.10 11.33 6.43
CA VAL A 107 5.69 10.91 6.19
C VAL A 107 4.89 10.87 7.50
N LEU A 108 5.49 10.42 8.61
CA LEU A 108 4.80 10.42 9.91
C LEU A 108 4.71 11.81 10.55
N SER A 109 5.61 12.75 10.23
CA SER A 109 5.56 14.13 10.76
C SER A 109 4.54 15.02 10.04
N SER A 110 4.13 14.69 8.82
CA SER A 110 3.18 15.46 8.02
C SER A 110 1.73 14.95 8.09
N LEU A 111 1.52 13.73 8.62
CA LEU A 111 0.19 13.09 8.74
C LEU A 111 -0.31 12.94 10.19
N ILE A 112 0.47 13.34 11.20
CA ILE A 112 -0.03 13.54 12.56
C ILE A 112 -0.30 15.04 12.72
N PRO A 113 -1.55 15.52 12.58
CA PRO A 113 -1.87 16.85 13.08
C PRO A 113 -1.67 16.84 14.59
N MET A 114 -1.03 17.89 15.10
CA MET A 114 -0.93 18.21 16.51
C MET A 114 -2.25 17.92 17.25
N HIS A 115 -2.30 16.87 18.07
CA HIS A 115 -3.01 16.81 19.34
C HIS A 115 -2.90 15.41 19.96
N ILE A 116 -1.97 15.26 20.91
CA ILE A 116 -2.17 15.03 22.35
C ILE A 116 -0.79 14.96 23.00
#